data_AF-A0A161Y743-F1
#
_entry.id   AF-A0A161Y743-F1
#
_cell.length_a   1.000
_cell.length_b   1.000
_cell.length_c   1.000
_cell.angle_alpha   90.00
_cell.angle_beta   90.00
_cell.angle_gamma   90.00
#
_symmetry.space_group_name_H-M   'P 1'
#
loop_
_entity.id
_entity.type
_entity.pdbx_description
1 polymer ?
#
loop_
_entity_poly.entity_id
_entity_poly.type
_entity_poly.pdbx_seq_one_letter_code
_entity_poly.pdbx_strand_id
1 'polypeptide(L)' 'MTVMKTLRIFVAQEPVVAASCLIAGFGLFLPAVVRPILDSFESSKQVPQPALSDVVAGMTGKKQG' A
#
# COMPACT_ATOMS: atom_id res chain seq x y z
N MET A 1 -6.46 -11.78 -28.11
CA MET A 1 -5.93 -10.46 -28.54
C MET A 1 -7.01 -9.46 -28.99
N THR A 2 -8.27 -9.86 -29.15
CA THR A 2 -9.38 -9.00 -29.61
C THR A 2 -9.73 -7.87 -28.63
N VAL A 3 -9.74 -8.16 -27.32
CA VAL A 3 -10.16 -7.20 -26.27
C VAL A 3 -9.28 -5.96 -26.20
N MET A 4 -7.94 -6.12 -26.25
CA MET A 4 -7.01 -4.97 -26.24
C MET A 4 -7.14 -4.07 -27.47
N LYS A 5 -7.46 -4.65 -28.63
CA LYS A 5 -7.67 -3.90 -29.87
C LYS A 5 -8.95 -3.07 -29.77
N THR A 6 -10.03 -3.66 -29.29
CA THR A 6 -11.31 -2.96 -29.06
C THR A 6 -11.19 -1.87 -27.99
N LEU A 7 -10.47 -2.11 -26.89
CA LEU A 7 -10.23 -1.09 -25.86
C LEU A 7 -9.50 0.13 -26.43
N ARG A 8 -8.45 -0.08 -27.23
CA ARG A 8 -7.69 1.01 -27.86
C ARG A 8 -8.53 1.82 -28.84
N ILE A 9 -9.41 1.16 -29.59
CA ILE A 9 -10.34 1.84 -30.50
C ILE A 9 -11.33 2.69 -29.69
N PHE A 10 -11.87 2.16 -28.60
CA PHE A 10 -12.79 2.90 -27.73
C PHE A 10 -12.14 4.12 -27.06
N VAL A 11 -10.88 3.99 -26.61
CA VAL A 11 -10.09 5.11 -26.06
C VAL A 11 -9.83 6.19 -27.11
N ALA A 12 -9.60 5.81 -28.37
CA ALA A 12 -9.38 6.78 -29.45
C ALA A 12 -10.67 7.45 -29.93
N GLN A 13 -11.81 6.75 -29.87
CA GLN A 13 -13.10 7.23 -30.34
C GLN A 13 -13.82 8.09 -29.29
N GLU A 14 -13.76 7.71 -28.01
CA GLU A 14 -14.41 8.40 -26.90
C GLU A 14 -13.37 8.79 -25.82
N PRO A 15 -12.44 9.71 -26.15
CA PRO A 15 -11.29 10.01 -25.28
C PRO A 15 -11.71 10.65 -23.95
N VAL A 16 -12.78 11.44 -23.95
CA VAL A 16 -13.29 12.12 -22.74
C VAL A 16 -13.90 11.11 -21.77
N VAL A 17 -14.66 10.14 -22.27
CA VAL A 17 -15.27 9.08 -21.46
C VAL A 17 -14.19 8.14 -20.91
N ALA A 18 -13.21 7.77 -21.74
CA ALA A 18 -12.08 6.97 -21.28
C ALA A 18 -11.25 7.70 -20.20
N ALA A 19 -10.94 8.99 -20.39
CA ALA A 19 -10.20 9.78 -19.43
C ALA A 19 -10.97 9.96 -18.11
N SER A 20 -12.28 10.25 -18.16
CA SER A 20 -13.11 10.38 -16.96
C SER A 20 -13.18 9.09 -16.16
N CYS A 21 -13.33 7.93 -16.82
CA CYS A 21 -13.31 6.62 -16.18
C CYS A 21 -11.95 6.32 -15.51
N LEU A 22 -10.84 6.65 -16.19
CA LEU A 22 -9.49 6.47 -15.62
C LEU A 22 -9.25 7.38 -14.41
N ILE A 23 -9.66 8.66 -14.47
CA ILE A 23 -9.50 9.60 -13.36
C ILE A 23 -10.36 9.18 -12.17
N ALA A 24 -11.62 8.79 -12.40
CA ALA A 24 -12.49 8.28 -11.35
C ALA A 24 -11.95 6.98 -10.73
N GLY A 25 -11.47 6.06 -11.57
CA GLY A 25 -10.82 4.83 -11.14
C GLY A 25 -9.60 5.12 -10.26
N PHE A 26 -8.73 6.05 -10.65
CA PHE A 26 -7.57 6.44 -9.87
C PHE A 26 -7.97 7.07 -8.53
N GLY A 27 -8.96 7.97 -8.53
CA GLY A 27 -9.46 8.63 -7.33
C GLY A 27 -10.06 7.69 -6.28
N LEU A 28 -10.66 6.57 -6.72
CA LEU A 28 -11.20 5.54 -5.82
C LEU A 28 -10.17 4.46 -5.47
N PHE A 29 -9.28 4.11 -6.39
CA PHE A 29 -8.30 3.04 -6.21
C PHE A 29 -7.10 3.45 -5.36
N LEU A 30 -6.57 4.68 -5.53
CA LEU A 30 -5.45 5.17 -4.73
C LEU A 30 -5.75 5.12 -3.23
N PRO A 31 -6.86 5.69 -2.72
CA PRO A 31 -7.16 5.63 -1.30
C PRO A 31 -7.36 4.20 -0.81
N ALA A 32 -8.03 3.35 -1.60
CA ALA A 32 -8.35 1.99 -1.21
C ALA A 32 -7.11 1.08 -1.09
N VAL A 33 -6.09 1.28 -1.93
CA VAL A 33 -4.91 0.40 -1.97
C VAL A 33 -3.70 1.05 -1.30
N VAL A 34 -3.51 2.37 -1.45
CA VAL A 34 -2.36 3.07 -0.86
C VAL A 34 -2.53 3.22 0.66
N ARG A 35 -3.74 3.41 1.19
CA ARG A 35 -3.94 3.51 2.64
C ARG A 35 -3.52 2.24 3.39
N PRO A 36 -3.99 1.03 3.01
CA PRO A 36 -3.55 -0.19 3.67
C PRO A 36 -2.05 -0.46 3.52
N ILE A 37 -1.47 -0.10 2.37
CA ILE A 37 -0.02 -0.27 2.15
C ILE A 37 0.76 0.68 3.06
N LEU A 38 0.45 1.97 3.07
CA LEU A 38 1.15 2.93 3.93
C LEU A 38 0.98 2.61 5.42
N ASP A 39 -0.22 2.17 5.83
CA ASP A 39 -0.49 1.71 7.18
C ASP A 39 0.38 0.49 7.56
N SER A 40 0.51 -0.47 6.66
CA SER A 40 1.42 -1.63 6.84
C SER A 40 2.90 -1.21 6.90
N PHE A 41 3.31 -0.21 6.11
CA PHE A 41 4.68 0.32 6.12
C PHE A 41 5.01 1.06 7.43
N GLU A 42 4.08 1.85 7.98
CA GLU A 42 4.28 2.50 9.28
C GLU A 42 4.26 1.48 10.43
N SER A 43 3.33 0.53 10.41
CA SER A 43 3.29 -0.54 11.42
C SER A 43 4.55 -1.41 11.40
N SER A 44 5.13 -1.66 10.23
CA SER A 44 6.39 -2.41 10.09
C SER A 44 7.60 -1.64 10.63
N LYS A 45 7.56 -0.30 10.57
CA LYS A 45 8.58 0.57 11.15
C LYS A 45 8.43 0.72 12.67
N GLN A 46 7.25 0.47 13.22
CA GLN A 46 6.95 0.46 14.65
C GLN A 46 7.19 -0.89 15.33
N VAL A 47 8.33 -1.50 15.04
CA VAL A 47 8.98 -2.35 16.04
C VAL A 47 10.28 -1.63 16.38
N PRO A 48 10.30 -0.75 17.39
CA PRO A 48 11.55 -0.41 18.05
C PRO A 48 12.18 -1.75 18.41
N GLN A 49 13.28 -2.11 17.74
CA GLN A 49 13.99 -3.35 18.07
C GLN A 49 14.27 -3.27 19.57
N PRO A 50 13.78 -4.23 20.37
CA PRO A 50 14.05 -4.23 21.79
C PRO A 50 15.57 -4.12 21.92
N ALA A 51 16.05 -3.13 22.67
CA ALA A 51 17.48 -2.99 22.89
C ALA A 51 17.97 -4.37 23.37
N LEU A 52 19.03 -4.91 22.76
CA LEU A 52 19.51 -6.26 23.08
C LEU A 52 19.74 -6.45 24.58
N SER A 53 19.99 -5.37 25.33
CA SER A 53 20.05 -5.33 26.78
C SER A 53 18.77 -5.80 27.49
N ASP A 54 17.59 -5.44 26.99
CA ASP A 54 16.30 -5.83 27.60
C ASP A 54 15.97 -7.30 27.31
N VAL A 55 16.35 -7.80 26.13
CA VAL A 55 16.24 -9.23 25.80
C VAL A 55 17.21 -10.04 26.65
N VAL A 56 18.46 -9.59 26.81
CA VAL A 56 19.45 -10.25 27.68
C VAL A 56 19.03 -10.19 29.15
N ALA A 57 18.53 -9.06 29.65
CA ALA A 57 18.04 -8.93 31.03
C ALA A 57 16.80 -9.81 31.29
N GLY A 58 15.89 -9.92 30.32
CA GLY A 58 14.73 -10.81 30.37
C GLY A 58 15.11 -12.29 30.32
N MET A 59 16.10 -12.68 29.52
CA MET A 59 16.64 -14.04 29.47
C MET A 59 17.49 -14.41 30.70
N THR A 60 18.17 -13.42 31.31
CA THR A 60 19.01 -13.63 32.51
C THR A 60 18.28 -13.36 33.83
N GLY A 61 16.97 -13.03 33.81
CA GLY A 61 16.14 -12.88 35.00
C GLY A 61 16.50 -11.69 35.90
N LYS A 62 17.33 -10.75 35.43
CA LYS A 62 17.75 -9.57 36.20
C LYS A 62 16.66 -8.49 36.12
N LYS A 63 15.63 -8.60 36.96
CA LYS A 63 14.75 -7.47 37.27
C LYS A 63 15.59 -6.35 37.89
N GLN A 64 15.51 -5.15 37.32
CA GLN A 64 15.97 -3.91 37.96
C GLN A 64 15.30 -3.80 39.33
N GLY A 65 16.11 -3.79 40.38
CA GLY A 65 15.74 -3.23 41.67
C GLY A 65 15.85 -1.72 41.65
#